data_AF-A0A1X4XWK5-F1
#
_entry.id   AF-A0A1X4XWK5-F1
#
_cell.length_a   1.000
_cell.length_b   1.000
_cell.length_c   1.000
_cell.angle_alpha   90.00
_cell.angle_beta   90.00
_cell.angle_gamma   90.00
#
_symmetry.space_group_name_H-M   'P 1'
#
loop_
_entity.id
_entity.type
_entity.pdbx_description
1 polymer ?
#
loop_
_entity_poly.entity_id
_entity_poly.type
_entity_poly.pdbx_seq_one_letter_code
_entity_poly.pdbx_strand_id
1 'polypeptide(L)'
;MKTYQEIIDYLNSKKRQKHLLIGNGFSMAYNPSIFSYNALSRFVEKSKNDLLNELFTVIKNKNFELLMQQLNISKSIISALGGDKNLIDKIDEASLVLKESLIEAVKELHPEHVLKIPEEDSKKCAIFLKEYIEKEGKIFSTNYDLLLYWVLMRNKIPNAIDGFGRDVIDQGHPVPEDQIVSSGLQWGNNRINQNIFYLHGALLLFDTGIEIIKEKYDGVNYLLENIKHRIANKEYPIFVTAGSGKDKLNHIMHNKYLSFCYEALTKIEGSLITFGFNFGEYDEHIIEAINKAAKNGSQTGNKLLSTYIGVYSEKDKKHIESIETKFKCEVHIFDAKTVNIW
;
A
#
# COMPACT_ATOMS: atom_id res chain seq x y z
N MET A 1 7.43 -26.69 2.97
CA MET A 1 6.50 -25.68 3.53
C MET A 1 5.09 -26.05 3.11
N LYS A 2 4.06 -25.60 3.83
CA LYS A 2 2.67 -25.80 3.38
C LYS A 2 2.42 -24.99 2.10
N THR A 3 1.48 -25.45 1.29
CA THR A 3 0.93 -24.72 0.14
C THR A 3 -0.14 -23.73 0.59
N TYR A 4 -0.46 -22.76 -0.27
CA TYR A 4 -1.56 -21.83 -0.04
C TYR A 4 -2.92 -22.54 0.10
N GLN A 5 -3.20 -23.52 -0.77
CA GLN A 5 -4.47 -24.24 -0.73
C GLN A 5 -4.66 -25.00 0.59
N GLU A 6 -3.60 -25.65 1.10
CA GLU A 6 -3.65 -26.32 2.40
C GLU A 6 -3.95 -25.36 3.56
N ILE A 7 -3.48 -24.11 3.50
CA ILE A 7 -3.83 -23.09 4.49
C ILE A 7 -5.30 -22.70 4.38
N ILE A 8 -5.76 -22.43 3.16
CA ILE A 8 -7.15 -22.03 2.94
C ILE A 8 -8.12 -23.12 3.40
N ASP A 9 -7.82 -24.38 3.10
CA ASP A 9 -8.61 -25.54 3.53
C ASP A 9 -8.60 -25.70 5.04
N TYR A 10 -7.43 -25.56 5.68
CA TYR A 10 -7.32 -25.56 7.14
C TYR A 10 -8.17 -24.45 7.76
N LEU A 11 -8.07 -23.21 7.28
CA LEU A 11 -8.81 -22.07 7.82
C LEU A 11 -10.32 -22.20 7.57
N ASN A 12 -10.73 -22.74 6.42
CA ASN A 12 -12.13 -23.07 6.13
C ASN A 12 -12.67 -24.12 7.11
N SER A 13 -11.92 -25.21 7.36
CA SER A 13 -12.35 -26.27 8.30
C SER A 13 -12.51 -25.77 9.73
N LYS A 14 -11.73 -24.74 10.11
CA LYS A 14 -11.82 -24.06 11.41
C LYS A 14 -12.81 -22.90 11.43
N LYS A 15 -13.51 -22.62 10.33
CA LYS A 15 -14.42 -21.47 10.16
C LYS A 15 -13.76 -20.14 10.58
N ARG A 16 -12.48 -19.97 10.25
CA ARG A 16 -11.72 -18.76 10.57
C ARG A 16 -12.03 -17.67 9.54
N GLN A 17 -12.33 -16.47 10.03
CA GLN A 17 -12.31 -15.28 9.18
C GLN A 17 -10.90 -15.04 8.67
N LYS A 18 -10.79 -14.66 7.40
CA LYS A 18 -9.53 -14.49 6.69
C LYS A 18 -9.39 -13.06 6.22
N HIS A 19 -8.26 -12.47 6.53
CA HIS A 19 -7.86 -11.16 6.04
C HIS A 19 -6.60 -11.32 5.18
N LEU A 20 -6.37 -10.37 4.28
CA LEU A 20 -5.23 -10.38 3.38
C LEU A 20 -4.41 -9.10 3.58
N LEU A 21 -3.09 -9.23 3.70
CA LEU A 21 -2.14 -8.14 3.59
C LEU A 21 -1.26 -8.37 2.35
N ILE A 22 -1.33 -7.46 1.38
CA ILE A 22 -0.46 -7.50 0.20
C ILE A 22 0.65 -6.46 0.29
N GLY A 23 1.84 -6.90 -0.10
CA GLY A 23 3.04 -6.06 -0.26
C GLY A 23 3.56 -6.06 -1.69
N ASN A 24 4.68 -5.39 -1.92
CA ASN A 24 5.20 -5.14 -3.28
C ASN A 24 5.45 -6.44 -4.06
N GLY A 25 5.64 -7.57 -3.36
CA GLY A 25 5.71 -8.88 -4.00
C GLY A 25 4.45 -9.27 -4.78
N PHE A 26 3.27 -8.72 -4.46
CA PHE A 26 2.05 -8.86 -5.26
C PHE A 26 2.25 -8.34 -6.69
N SER A 27 2.84 -7.15 -6.81
CA SER A 27 3.10 -6.47 -8.07
C SER A 27 4.32 -7.03 -8.78
N MET A 28 5.34 -7.44 -8.02
CA MET A 28 6.49 -8.17 -8.57
C MET A 28 6.09 -9.54 -9.14
N ALA A 29 5.10 -10.22 -8.56
CA ALA A 29 4.61 -11.49 -9.08
C ALA A 29 3.94 -11.33 -10.46
N TYR A 30 3.35 -10.16 -10.74
CA TYR A 30 2.81 -9.83 -12.06
C TYR A 30 3.94 -9.52 -13.05
N ASN A 31 4.80 -8.57 -12.70
CA ASN A 31 5.91 -8.19 -13.57
C ASN A 31 7.12 -7.66 -12.78
N PRO A 32 8.15 -8.49 -12.54
CA PRO A 32 9.32 -8.07 -11.78
C PRO A 32 10.17 -7.03 -12.51
N SER A 33 10.06 -6.94 -13.85
CA SER A 33 10.79 -5.94 -14.64
C SER A 33 10.27 -4.53 -14.43
N ILE A 34 9.01 -4.39 -13.99
CA ILE A 34 8.32 -3.11 -13.74
C ILE A 34 8.38 -2.76 -12.25
N PHE A 35 8.02 -3.71 -11.38
CA PHE A 35 7.77 -3.44 -9.96
C PHE A 35 8.97 -3.74 -9.03
N SER A 36 10.15 -3.99 -9.59
CA SER A 36 11.37 -4.16 -8.78
C SER A 36 12.00 -2.82 -8.40
N TYR A 37 12.62 -2.74 -7.23
CA TYR A 37 13.42 -1.59 -6.81
C TYR A 37 14.53 -1.25 -7.83
N ASN A 38 15.07 -2.25 -8.53
CA ASN A 38 16.04 -2.06 -9.61
C ASN A 38 15.43 -1.38 -10.84
N ALA A 39 14.15 -1.55 -11.13
CA ALA A 39 13.47 -0.84 -12.22
C ALA A 39 13.36 0.66 -11.90
N LEU A 40 12.92 0.98 -10.68
CA LEU A 40 12.82 2.36 -10.19
C LEU A 40 14.19 3.04 -10.16
N SER A 41 15.23 2.36 -9.68
CA SER A 41 16.59 2.93 -9.65
C SER A 41 17.15 3.16 -11.05
N ARG A 42 16.93 2.23 -11.99
CA ARG A 42 17.32 2.44 -13.40
C ARG A 42 16.58 3.61 -14.05
N PHE A 43 15.33 3.86 -13.65
CA PHE A 43 14.58 5.03 -14.12
C PHE A 43 15.23 6.32 -13.61
N VAL A 44 15.58 6.38 -12.34
CA VAL A 44 16.24 7.56 -11.76
C VAL A 44 17.64 7.76 -12.32
N GLU A 45 18.43 6.69 -12.51
CA GLU A 45 19.75 6.77 -13.17
C GLU A 45 19.66 7.33 -14.61
N LYS A 46 18.53 7.09 -15.30
CA LYS A 46 18.26 7.66 -16.63
C LYS A 46 17.70 9.08 -16.57
N SER A 47 17.17 9.49 -15.42
CA SER A 47 16.76 10.88 -15.21
C SER A 47 18.01 11.75 -15.23
N LYS A 48 17.99 12.88 -15.96
CA LYS A 48 19.10 13.84 -16.03
C LYS A 48 19.21 14.69 -14.75
N ASN A 49 18.94 14.08 -13.59
CA ASN A 49 18.96 14.76 -12.31
C ASN A 49 20.28 14.43 -11.58
N ASP A 50 21.24 15.33 -11.70
CA ASP A 50 22.60 15.14 -11.17
C ASP A 50 22.59 14.92 -9.65
N LEU A 51 21.71 15.62 -8.91
CA LEU A 51 21.55 15.47 -7.47
C LEU A 51 21.11 14.05 -7.10
N LEU A 52 20.13 13.50 -7.80
CA LEU A 52 19.66 12.13 -7.54
C LEU A 52 20.74 11.11 -7.89
N ASN A 53 21.43 11.28 -9.02
CA ASN A 53 22.52 10.40 -9.40
C ASN A 53 23.62 10.38 -8.34
N GLU A 54 24.01 11.55 -7.81
CA GLU A 54 24.96 11.64 -6.70
C GLU A 54 24.44 10.91 -5.46
N LEU A 55 23.20 11.16 -5.03
CA LEU A 55 22.59 10.51 -3.87
C LEU A 55 22.54 8.98 -3.99
N PHE A 56 22.19 8.47 -5.18
CA PHE A 56 22.18 7.03 -5.46
C PHE A 56 23.59 6.42 -5.57
N THR A 57 24.61 7.18 -5.98
CA THR A 57 25.99 6.68 -5.96
C THR A 57 26.56 6.58 -4.54
N VAL A 58 26.17 7.49 -3.65
CA VAL A 58 26.56 7.47 -2.23
C VAL A 58 25.98 6.24 -1.53
N ILE A 59 24.76 5.86 -1.88
CA ILE A 59 24.07 4.73 -1.27
C ILE A 59 24.29 3.47 -2.11
N LYS A 60 25.12 2.55 -1.60
CA LYS A 60 25.45 1.27 -2.25
C LYS A 60 24.25 0.36 -2.56
N ASN A 61 23.05 0.71 -2.10
CA ASN A 61 21.82 -0.03 -2.38
C ASN A 61 20.80 0.84 -3.13
N LYS A 62 20.18 0.24 -4.14
CA LYS A 62 19.16 0.84 -5.01
C LYS A 62 17.78 0.92 -4.33
N ASN A 63 17.76 1.06 -3.00
CA ASN A 63 16.54 1.05 -2.21
C ASN A 63 16.15 2.48 -1.83
N PHE A 64 15.10 2.98 -2.49
CA PHE A 64 14.52 4.31 -2.24
C PHE A 64 14.13 4.52 -0.78
N GLU A 65 13.63 3.47 -0.12
CA GLU A 65 13.18 3.60 1.25
C GLU A 65 14.34 3.92 2.20
N LEU A 66 15.47 3.25 1.97
CA LEU A 66 16.69 3.47 2.73
C LEU A 66 17.31 4.84 2.41
N LEU A 67 17.31 5.27 1.15
CA LEU A 67 17.82 6.61 0.79
C LEU A 67 17.06 7.73 1.50
N MET A 68 15.72 7.70 1.46
CA MET A 68 14.88 8.67 2.19
C MET A 68 15.17 8.63 3.70
N GLN A 69 15.37 7.44 4.29
CA GLN A 69 15.70 7.32 5.70
C GLN A 69 17.05 7.96 6.04
N GLN A 70 18.08 7.74 5.22
CA GLN A 70 19.42 8.33 5.47
C GLN A 70 19.38 9.86 5.38
N LEU A 71 18.60 10.42 4.45
CA LEU A 71 18.37 11.87 4.37
C LEU A 71 17.70 12.39 5.65
N ASN A 72 16.65 11.73 6.13
CA ASN A 72 15.96 12.10 7.36
C ASN A 72 16.87 12.03 8.60
N ILE A 73 17.64 10.95 8.75
CA ILE A 73 18.61 10.79 9.85
C ILE A 73 19.66 11.90 9.79
N SER A 74 20.21 12.18 8.60
CA SER A 74 21.20 13.24 8.40
C SER A 74 20.64 14.60 8.81
N LYS A 75 19.41 14.93 8.39
CA LYS A 75 18.71 16.14 8.81
C LYS A 75 18.59 16.24 10.33
N SER A 76 18.15 15.17 10.99
CA SER A 76 17.99 15.14 12.45
C SER A 76 19.32 15.36 13.18
N ILE A 77 20.41 14.73 12.71
CA ILE A 77 21.75 14.89 13.30
C ILE A 77 22.27 16.32 13.10
N ILE A 78 22.20 16.86 11.88
CA ILE A 78 22.68 18.21 11.57
C ILE A 78 21.91 19.25 12.40
N SER A 79 20.59 19.11 12.50
CA SER A 79 19.75 19.99 13.32
C SER A 79 20.13 19.92 14.80
N ALA A 80 20.33 18.72 15.35
CA ALA A 80 20.70 18.55 16.76
C ALA A 80 22.09 19.12 17.10
N LEU A 81 23.01 19.15 16.14
CA LEU A 81 24.35 19.72 16.30
C LEU A 81 24.40 21.24 16.04
N GLY A 82 23.26 21.89 15.77
CA GLY A 82 23.22 23.31 15.41
C GLY A 82 23.88 23.61 14.07
N GLY A 83 23.84 22.66 13.14
CA GLY A 83 24.43 22.77 11.81
C GLY A 83 23.74 23.82 10.93
N ASP A 84 24.36 24.11 9.78
CA ASP A 84 23.90 25.15 8.85
C ASP A 84 22.48 24.88 8.35
N LYS A 85 21.61 25.89 8.50
CA LYS A 85 20.24 25.84 8.01
C LYS A 85 20.17 25.66 6.49
N ASN A 86 21.12 26.23 5.74
CA ASN A 86 21.15 26.05 4.29
C ASN A 86 21.39 24.58 3.90
N LEU A 87 22.14 23.83 4.70
CA LEU A 87 22.36 22.40 4.46
C LEU A 87 21.10 21.59 4.78
N ILE A 88 20.37 21.96 5.83
CA ILE A 88 19.07 21.35 6.16
C ILE A 88 18.07 21.58 5.02
N ASP A 89 17.98 22.81 4.51
CA ASP A 89 17.07 23.17 3.42
C ASP A 89 17.41 22.38 2.13
N LYS A 90 18.70 22.17 1.83
CA LYS A 90 19.15 21.30 0.71
C LYS A 90 18.74 19.84 0.89
N ILE A 91 18.76 19.32 2.11
CA ILE A 91 18.32 17.94 2.39
C ILE A 91 16.80 17.81 2.20
N ASP A 92 16.04 18.83 2.59
CA ASP A 92 14.59 18.88 2.36
C ASP A 92 14.25 18.96 0.87
N GLU A 93 14.97 19.78 0.11
CA GLU A 93 14.84 19.86 -1.35
C GLU A 93 15.16 18.50 -2.00
N ALA A 94 16.28 17.87 -1.62
CA ALA A 94 16.64 16.53 -2.11
C ALA A 94 15.57 15.48 -1.80
N SER A 95 14.97 15.53 -0.61
CA SER A 95 13.90 14.61 -0.19
C SER A 95 12.63 14.81 -1.02
N LEU A 96 12.27 16.06 -1.32
CA LEU A 96 11.14 16.39 -2.18
C LEU A 96 11.38 15.87 -3.60
N VAL A 97 12.53 16.19 -4.20
CA VAL A 97 12.93 15.75 -5.55
C VAL A 97 12.92 14.22 -5.67
N LEU A 98 13.36 13.51 -4.62
CA LEU A 98 13.34 12.06 -4.59
C LEU A 98 11.91 11.51 -4.53
N LYS A 99 11.01 12.13 -3.76
CA LYS A 99 9.59 11.76 -3.70
C LYS A 99 8.91 11.97 -5.04
N GLU A 100 9.13 13.12 -5.68
CA GLU A 100 8.59 13.43 -7.01
C GLU A 100 9.09 12.42 -8.05
N SER A 101 10.38 12.12 -8.04
CA SER A 101 10.99 11.19 -8.98
C SER A 101 10.50 9.75 -8.78
N LEU A 102 10.19 9.35 -7.55
CA LEU A 102 9.57 8.06 -7.28
C LEU A 102 8.16 7.99 -7.87
N ILE A 103 7.35 9.04 -7.69
CA ILE A 103 6.00 9.10 -8.23
C ILE A 103 6.05 9.04 -9.77
N GLU A 104 6.96 9.80 -10.38
CA GLU A 104 7.23 9.77 -11.82
C GLU A 104 7.68 8.39 -12.30
N ALA A 105 8.57 7.73 -11.56
CA ALA A 105 9.06 6.40 -11.91
C ALA A 105 7.95 5.34 -11.83
N VAL A 106 7.16 5.34 -10.76
CA VAL A 106 6.03 4.41 -10.64
C VAL A 106 5.03 4.67 -11.76
N LYS A 107 4.75 5.93 -12.10
CA LYS A 107 3.87 6.32 -13.20
C LYS A 107 4.35 5.81 -14.57
N GLU A 108 5.62 6.02 -14.92
CA GLU A 108 6.18 5.66 -16.23
C GLU A 108 6.37 4.15 -16.40
N LEU A 109 6.65 3.44 -15.30
CA LEU A 109 6.83 1.99 -15.33
C LEU A 109 5.49 1.24 -15.31
N HIS A 110 4.44 1.82 -14.72
CA HIS A 110 3.13 1.20 -14.67
C HIS A 110 2.58 0.97 -16.09
N PRO A 111 1.85 -0.14 -16.36
CA PRO A 111 1.11 -0.25 -17.62
C PRO A 111 0.25 1.02 -17.81
N GLU A 112 0.03 1.45 -19.05
CA GLU A 112 -0.70 2.70 -19.30
C GLU A 112 -2.20 2.60 -18.99
N HIS A 113 -2.76 1.39 -19.05
CA HIS A 113 -4.19 1.18 -18.82
C HIS A 113 -4.50 -0.23 -18.32
N VAL A 114 -5.62 -0.34 -17.61
CA VAL A 114 -6.18 -1.59 -17.04
C VAL A 114 -6.29 -2.74 -18.05
N LEU A 115 -6.47 -2.43 -19.35
CA LEU A 115 -6.57 -3.45 -20.41
C LEU A 115 -5.22 -4.09 -20.80
N LYS A 116 -4.06 -3.57 -20.36
CA LYS A 116 -2.75 -4.20 -20.65
C LYS A 116 -2.51 -5.46 -19.83
N ILE A 117 -3.22 -5.63 -18.70
CA ILE A 117 -3.18 -6.89 -17.94
C ILE A 117 -3.86 -7.96 -18.80
N PRO A 118 -3.25 -9.12 -19.06
CA PRO A 118 -3.92 -10.22 -19.74
C PRO A 118 -5.23 -10.59 -19.03
N GLU A 119 -6.27 -10.92 -19.79
CA GLU A 119 -7.60 -11.18 -19.22
C GLU A 119 -7.58 -12.40 -18.27
N GLU A 120 -6.82 -13.43 -18.63
CA GLU A 120 -6.64 -14.62 -17.80
C GLU A 120 -5.99 -14.29 -16.45
N ASP A 121 -4.89 -13.53 -16.46
CA ASP A 121 -4.18 -13.11 -15.26
C ASP A 121 -5.06 -12.23 -14.36
N SER A 122 -5.78 -11.28 -14.96
CA SER A 122 -6.77 -10.45 -14.27
C SER A 122 -7.86 -11.29 -13.60
N LYS A 123 -8.35 -12.35 -14.26
CA LYS A 123 -9.37 -13.26 -13.72
C LYS A 123 -8.84 -14.13 -12.58
N LYS A 124 -7.63 -14.68 -12.71
CA LYS A 124 -6.99 -15.44 -11.62
C LYS A 124 -6.79 -14.59 -10.38
N CYS A 125 -6.27 -13.37 -10.54
CA CYS A 125 -6.11 -12.44 -9.43
C CYS A 125 -7.47 -12.09 -8.79
N ALA A 126 -8.52 -11.92 -9.60
CA ALA A 126 -9.87 -11.67 -9.07
C ALA A 126 -10.41 -12.86 -8.26
N ILE A 127 -10.18 -14.10 -8.70
CA ILE A 127 -10.54 -15.31 -7.94
C ILE A 127 -9.82 -15.34 -6.59
N PHE A 128 -8.52 -15.03 -6.59
CA PHE A 128 -7.73 -14.93 -5.37
C PHE A 128 -8.29 -13.88 -4.40
N LEU A 129 -8.63 -12.68 -4.87
CA LEU A 129 -9.18 -11.62 -4.01
C LEU A 129 -10.59 -11.94 -3.49
N LYS A 130 -11.43 -12.60 -4.30
CA LYS A 130 -12.79 -13.02 -3.93
C LYS A 130 -12.83 -13.96 -2.73
N GLU A 131 -11.83 -14.84 -2.59
CA GLU A 131 -11.71 -15.75 -1.44
C GLU A 131 -11.72 -15.01 -0.09
N TYR A 132 -11.29 -13.74 -0.07
CA TYR A 132 -11.33 -12.87 1.09
C TYR A 132 -12.57 -11.98 1.11
N ILE A 133 -12.87 -11.29 0.00
CA ILE A 133 -13.95 -10.28 -0.06
C ILE A 133 -15.33 -10.91 0.18
N GLU A 134 -15.61 -12.07 -0.43
CA GLU A 134 -16.92 -12.73 -0.31
C GLU A 134 -17.14 -13.36 1.07
N LYS A 135 -16.06 -13.55 1.86
CA LYS A 135 -16.08 -14.12 3.21
C LYS A 135 -15.96 -13.05 4.30
N GLU A 136 -16.41 -11.83 4.00
CA GLU A 136 -16.36 -10.66 4.90
C GLU A 136 -14.94 -10.35 5.40
N GLY A 137 -13.93 -10.77 4.63
CA GLY A 137 -12.52 -10.46 4.89
C GLY A 137 -12.21 -9.00 4.59
N LYS A 138 -11.03 -8.59 5.05
CA LYS A 138 -10.47 -7.26 4.78
C LYS A 138 -9.16 -7.43 4.02
N ILE A 139 -8.95 -6.62 3.00
CA ILE A 139 -7.74 -6.58 2.20
C ILE A 139 -7.00 -5.28 2.51
N PHE A 140 -5.78 -5.42 2.99
CA PHE A 140 -4.86 -4.35 3.27
C PHE A 140 -3.74 -4.36 2.24
N SER A 141 -3.49 -3.22 1.60
CA SER A 141 -2.38 -3.05 0.66
C SER A 141 -1.37 -2.07 1.22
N THR A 142 -0.10 -2.41 1.08
CA THR A 142 1.03 -1.48 1.26
C THR A 142 1.59 -1.00 -0.08
N ASN A 143 0.98 -1.43 -1.19
CA ASN A 143 1.43 -1.09 -2.53
C ASN A 143 0.86 0.24 -2.97
N TYR A 144 1.71 1.03 -3.62
CA TYR A 144 1.37 2.34 -4.14
C TYR A 144 0.77 2.29 -5.55
N ASP A 145 0.97 1.17 -6.25
CA ASP A 145 0.56 0.99 -7.64
C ASP A 145 -0.96 0.85 -7.81
N LEU A 146 -1.40 0.77 -9.08
CA LEU A 146 -2.82 0.71 -9.44
C LEU A 146 -3.33 -0.71 -9.70
N LEU A 147 -2.49 -1.76 -9.55
CA LEU A 147 -2.85 -3.12 -9.96
C LEU A 147 -4.04 -3.65 -9.17
N LEU A 148 -4.04 -3.50 -7.84
CA LEU A 148 -5.16 -3.93 -6.99
C LEU A 148 -6.45 -3.24 -7.46
N TYR A 149 -6.43 -1.92 -7.56
CA TYR A 149 -7.58 -1.13 -8.00
C TYR A 149 -8.09 -1.58 -9.38
N TRP A 150 -7.19 -1.82 -10.33
CA TRP A 150 -7.54 -2.28 -11.67
C TRP A 150 -8.17 -3.65 -11.72
N VAL A 151 -7.65 -4.62 -10.96
CA VAL A 151 -8.26 -5.94 -10.88
C VAL A 151 -9.67 -5.85 -10.28
N LEU A 152 -9.85 -5.08 -9.19
CA LEU A 152 -11.15 -4.88 -8.56
C LEU A 152 -12.17 -4.27 -9.55
N MET A 153 -11.76 -3.20 -10.24
CA MET A 153 -12.60 -2.48 -11.20
C MET A 153 -12.94 -3.30 -12.45
N ARG A 154 -11.92 -3.91 -13.09
CA ARG A 154 -12.10 -4.65 -14.35
C ARG A 154 -13.00 -5.86 -14.19
N ASN A 155 -12.87 -6.57 -13.07
CA ASN A 155 -13.64 -7.78 -12.80
C ASN A 155 -14.96 -7.50 -12.06
N LYS A 156 -15.25 -6.23 -11.75
CA LYS A 156 -16.46 -5.80 -11.01
C LYS A 156 -16.72 -6.67 -9.77
N ILE A 157 -15.68 -6.84 -8.96
CA ILE A 157 -15.77 -7.75 -7.80
C ILE A 157 -16.85 -7.22 -6.85
N PRO A 158 -17.92 -8.00 -6.58
CA PRO A 158 -19.01 -7.55 -5.72
C PRO A 158 -18.48 -7.31 -4.31
N ASN A 159 -19.06 -6.33 -3.62
CA ASN A 159 -18.70 -5.95 -2.24
C ASN A 159 -17.24 -5.51 -2.06
N ALA A 160 -16.48 -5.22 -3.12
CA ALA A 160 -15.18 -4.56 -3.00
C ALA A 160 -15.40 -3.06 -2.71
N ILE A 161 -15.30 -2.65 -1.45
CA ILE A 161 -15.63 -1.30 -0.99
C ILE A 161 -14.37 -0.68 -0.37
N ASP A 162 -13.88 0.40 -0.95
CA ASP A 162 -12.68 1.12 -0.49
C ASP A 162 -12.99 2.37 0.35
N GLY A 163 -14.26 2.57 0.69
CA GLY A 163 -14.72 3.66 1.56
C GLY A 163 -15.01 4.98 0.85
N PHE A 164 -14.72 5.07 -0.45
CA PHE A 164 -14.99 6.25 -1.26
C PHE A 164 -16.39 6.19 -1.86
N GLY A 165 -17.09 7.31 -1.86
CA GLY A 165 -18.38 7.48 -2.49
C GLY A 165 -18.54 8.90 -3.03
N ARG A 166 -19.74 9.21 -3.53
CA ARG A 166 -20.09 10.55 -3.97
C ARG A 166 -21.26 11.05 -3.15
N ASP A 167 -21.28 12.34 -2.89
CA ASP A 167 -22.43 13.03 -2.35
C ASP A 167 -23.14 13.80 -3.45
N VAL A 168 -24.45 13.97 -3.29
CA VAL A 168 -25.21 14.91 -4.11
C VAL A 168 -24.83 16.32 -3.65
N ILE A 169 -24.38 17.15 -4.57
CA ILE A 169 -24.08 18.55 -4.28
C ILE A 169 -25.41 19.27 -4.12
N ASP A 170 -25.61 19.91 -2.97
CA ASP A 170 -26.77 20.79 -2.76
C ASP A 170 -26.67 21.99 -3.70
N GLN A 171 -27.62 22.09 -4.63
CA GLN A 171 -27.70 23.18 -5.60
C GLN A 171 -28.55 24.35 -5.07
N GLY A 172 -29.07 24.27 -3.84
CA GLY A 172 -29.87 25.31 -3.20
C GLY A 172 -31.30 25.43 -3.76
N HIS A 173 -31.69 24.54 -4.67
CA HIS A 173 -33.03 24.44 -5.25
C HIS A 173 -33.32 22.99 -5.68
N PRO A 174 -34.60 22.56 -5.72
CA PRO A 174 -34.96 21.26 -6.26
C PRO A 174 -34.54 21.16 -7.72
N VAL A 175 -33.75 20.15 -8.05
CA VAL A 175 -33.34 19.87 -9.43
C VAL A 175 -33.91 18.55 -9.93
N PRO A 176 -34.29 18.47 -11.22
CA PRO A 176 -34.63 17.20 -11.87
C PRO A 176 -33.53 16.16 -11.69
N GLU A 177 -33.91 14.87 -11.65
CA GLU A 177 -32.98 13.76 -11.38
C GLU A 177 -31.83 13.67 -12.39
N ASP A 178 -32.06 14.09 -13.63
CA ASP A 178 -31.08 14.18 -14.71
C ASP A 178 -30.09 15.35 -14.58
N GLN A 179 -30.33 16.29 -13.66
CA GLN A 179 -29.50 17.47 -13.41
C GLN A 179 -28.78 17.42 -12.05
N ILE A 180 -28.92 16.32 -11.32
CA ILE A 180 -28.21 16.09 -10.06
C ILE A 180 -26.70 16.01 -10.33
N VAL A 181 -25.96 16.98 -9.80
CA VAL A 181 -24.50 16.97 -9.83
C VAL A 181 -23.98 16.28 -8.57
N SER A 182 -23.13 15.28 -8.76
CA SER A 182 -22.46 14.60 -7.66
C SER A 182 -21.04 15.13 -7.46
N SER A 183 -20.55 15.07 -6.23
CA SER A 183 -19.16 15.38 -5.89
C SER A 183 -18.17 14.40 -6.55
N GLY A 184 -16.88 14.70 -6.37
CA GLY A 184 -15.80 13.76 -6.63
C GLY A 184 -15.91 12.51 -5.73
N LEU A 185 -15.05 11.52 -5.95
CA LEU A 185 -15.00 10.37 -5.05
C LEU A 185 -14.30 10.77 -3.76
N GLN A 186 -15.07 11.02 -2.71
CA GLN A 186 -14.59 11.43 -1.39
C GLN A 186 -14.60 10.24 -0.45
N TRP A 187 -13.56 10.12 0.38
CA TRP A 187 -13.50 9.11 1.42
C TRP A 187 -14.40 9.48 2.61
N GLY A 188 -15.21 8.52 3.05
CA GLY A 188 -16.08 8.68 4.22
C GLY A 188 -17.47 8.12 3.97
N ASN A 189 -18.01 8.33 2.77
CA ASN A 189 -19.40 8.03 2.42
C ASN A 189 -19.70 6.52 2.54
N ASN A 190 -18.73 5.69 2.19
CA ASN A 190 -18.85 4.22 2.25
C ASN A 190 -17.98 3.60 3.35
N ARG A 191 -17.54 4.39 4.34
CA ARG A 191 -16.58 3.96 5.39
C ARG A 191 -17.08 2.78 6.22
N ILE A 192 -18.39 2.69 6.48
CA ILE A 192 -18.98 1.65 7.34
C ILE A 192 -18.75 0.25 6.75
N ASN A 193 -18.87 0.13 5.42
CA ASN A 193 -18.75 -1.13 4.71
C ASN A 193 -17.38 -1.34 4.06
N GLN A 194 -16.39 -0.50 4.39
CA GLN A 194 -15.06 -0.54 3.78
C GLN A 194 -14.34 -1.85 4.13
N ASN A 195 -13.87 -2.56 3.11
CA ASN A 195 -13.06 -3.77 3.23
C ASN A 195 -11.76 -3.75 2.42
N ILE A 196 -11.50 -2.71 1.62
CA ILE A 196 -10.23 -2.47 0.94
C ILE A 196 -9.53 -1.26 1.60
N PHE A 197 -8.28 -1.44 2.00
CA PHE A 197 -7.51 -0.44 2.77
C PHE A 197 -6.11 -0.26 2.20
N TYR A 198 -5.73 0.97 1.85
CA TYR A 198 -4.37 1.29 1.40
C TYR A 198 -3.55 1.87 2.57
N LEU A 199 -2.85 0.99 3.31
CA LEU A 199 -2.14 1.31 4.55
C LEU A 199 -1.02 2.35 4.37
N HIS A 200 -0.37 2.34 3.21
CA HIS A 200 0.69 3.29 2.87
C HIS A 200 0.23 4.32 1.82
N GLY A 201 -1.07 4.34 1.51
CA GLY A 201 -1.64 5.15 0.43
C GLY A 201 -1.53 4.47 -0.93
N ALA A 202 -1.91 5.19 -1.99
CA ALA A 202 -1.92 4.70 -3.36
C ALA A 202 -1.88 5.88 -4.35
N LEU A 203 -1.38 5.65 -5.57
CA LEU A 203 -1.26 6.66 -6.63
C LEU A 203 -2.57 7.38 -6.97
N LEU A 204 -3.71 6.74 -6.72
CA LEU A 204 -5.04 7.25 -7.00
C LEU A 204 -5.65 8.07 -5.84
N LEU A 205 -4.97 8.21 -4.70
CA LEU A 205 -5.50 8.86 -3.51
C LEU A 205 -4.80 10.19 -3.26
N PHE A 206 -5.55 11.26 -3.01
CA PHE A 206 -5.03 12.61 -2.81
C PHE A 206 -5.63 13.24 -1.56
N ASP A 207 -4.82 14.00 -0.83
CA ASP A 207 -5.25 14.76 0.34
C ASP A 207 -5.35 16.25 -0.04
N THR A 208 -6.56 16.81 0.01
CA THR A 208 -6.79 18.23 -0.28
C THR A 208 -6.68 19.12 0.96
N GLY A 209 -6.29 18.55 2.10
CA GLY A 209 -6.24 19.20 3.41
C GLY A 209 -7.59 19.20 4.14
N ILE A 210 -8.71 19.14 3.41
CA ILE A 210 -10.06 19.04 3.99
C ILE A 210 -10.61 17.62 3.76
N GLU A 211 -10.40 17.09 2.57
CA GLU A 211 -10.99 15.83 2.12
C GLU A 211 -9.93 14.90 1.53
N ILE A 212 -10.24 13.61 1.54
CA ILE A 212 -9.42 12.61 0.85
C ILE A 212 -10.17 12.22 -0.41
N ILE A 213 -9.58 12.52 -1.56
CA ILE A 213 -10.18 12.32 -2.89
C ILE A 213 -9.53 11.12 -3.57
N LYS A 214 -10.35 10.34 -4.26
CA LYS A 214 -9.92 9.26 -5.15
C LYS A 214 -10.06 9.66 -6.60
N GLU A 215 -8.95 9.60 -7.32
CA GLU A 215 -8.93 9.75 -8.76
C GLU A 215 -9.57 8.56 -9.49
N LYS A 216 -10.17 8.86 -10.64
CA LYS A 216 -10.91 7.87 -11.45
C LYS A 216 -10.67 8.11 -12.93
N TYR A 217 -11.06 7.11 -13.72
CA TYR A 217 -11.31 7.28 -15.13
C TYR A 217 -12.54 8.19 -15.32
N ASP A 218 -12.42 9.24 -16.13
CA ASP A 218 -13.51 10.19 -16.38
C ASP A 218 -14.08 10.13 -17.80
N GLY A 219 -13.67 9.15 -18.61
CA GLY A 219 -14.17 8.99 -19.97
C GLY A 219 -13.46 9.87 -21.01
N VAL A 220 -12.79 10.94 -20.58
CA VAL A 220 -12.03 11.88 -21.42
C VAL A 220 -10.54 11.62 -21.32
N ASN A 221 -10.05 11.38 -20.10
CA ASN A 221 -8.65 11.12 -19.79
C ASN A 221 -8.48 9.74 -19.13
N TYR A 222 -7.34 9.10 -19.40
CA TYR A 222 -6.94 7.91 -18.63
C TYR A 222 -6.64 8.32 -17.18
N LEU A 223 -6.89 7.41 -16.23
CA LEU A 223 -6.62 7.62 -14.81
C LEU A 223 -5.20 8.16 -14.55
N LEU A 224 -4.21 7.64 -15.28
CA LEU A 224 -2.82 8.09 -15.18
C LEU A 224 -2.63 9.53 -15.68
N GLU A 225 -3.38 9.99 -16.66
CA GLU A 225 -3.33 11.39 -17.13
C GLU A 225 -3.91 12.34 -16.08
N ASN A 226 -5.00 11.98 -15.42
CA ASN A 226 -5.55 12.79 -14.33
C ASN A 226 -4.56 12.88 -13.15
N ILE A 227 -3.90 11.76 -12.83
CA ILE A 227 -2.82 11.74 -11.84
C ILE A 227 -1.64 12.63 -12.29
N LYS A 228 -1.26 12.62 -13.58
CA LYS A 228 -0.24 13.53 -14.13
C LYS A 228 -0.58 14.99 -13.94
N HIS A 229 -1.82 15.38 -14.25
CA HIS A 229 -2.25 16.77 -14.10
C HIS A 229 -2.18 17.23 -12.65
N ARG A 230 -2.55 16.39 -11.68
CA ARG A 230 -2.43 16.71 -10.25
C ARG A 230 -0.97 16.89 -9.83
N ILE A 231 -0.11 15.95 -10.19
CA ILE A 231 1.33 16.02 -9.86
C ILE A 231 1.96 17.28 -10.47
N ALA A 232 1.61 17.62 -11.72
CA ALA A 232 2.08 18.84 -12.37
C ALA A 232 1.63 20.13 -11.63
N ASN A 233 0.48 20.08 -10.95
CA ASN A 233 -0.04 21.15 -10.11
C ASN A 233 0.50 21.11 -8.66
N LYS A 234 1.52 20.29 -8.37
CA LYS A 234 2.09 20.07 -7.03
C LYS A 234 1.12 19.44 -6.03
N GLU A 235 0.12 18.73 -6.53
CA GLU A 235 -0.77 17.89 -5.74
C GLU A 235 -0.24 16.45 -5.78
N TYR A 236 0.30 15.97 -4.67
CA TYR A 236 0.90 14.64 -4.61
C TYR A 236 -0.08 13.62 -4.03
N PRO A 237 -0.04 12.37 -4.51
CA PRO A 237 -0.83 11.32 -3.92
C PRO A 237 -0.42 11.06 -2.46
N ILE A 238 -1.38 10.57 -1.68
CA ILE A 238 -1.16 10.05 -0.34
C ILE A 238 -0.20 8.88 -0.46
N PHE A 239 0.96 9.06 0.11
CA PHE A 239 2.07 8.13 0.03
C PHE A 239 2.86 8.23 1.33
N VAL A 240 2.92 7.14 2.08
CA VAL A 240 3.79 7.05 3.24
C VAL A 240 5.22 6.89 2.73
N THR A 241 5.96 8.00 2.73
CA THR A 241 7.38 8.00 2.42
C THR A 241 8.17 7.24 3.47
N ALA A 242 9.34 6.78 3.06
CA ALA A 242 10.18 5.97 3.90
C ALA A 242 10.90 6.75 5.01
N GLY A 243 11.42 5.98 5.95
CA GLY A 243 11.88 6.38 7.27
C GLY A 243 11.85 5.16 8.19
N SER A 244 12.11 5.35 9.48
CA SER A 244 11.89 4.28 10.45
C SER A 244 10.41 3.88 10.52
N GLY A 245 10.10 2.71 11.09
CA GLY A 245 8.70 2.32 11.34
C GLY A 245 7.92 3.37 12.15
N LYS A 246 8.60 4.10 13.04
CA LYS A 246 8.04 5.20 13.83
C LYS A 246 7.70 6.43 12.98
N ASP A 247 8.55 6.78 12.02
CA ASP A 247 8.29 7.91 11.11
C ASP A 247 7.10 7.62 10.20
N LYS A 248 7.05 6.38 9.67
CA LYS A 248 5.91 5.89 8.89
C LYS A 248 4.62 5.95 9.73
N LEU A 249 4.66 5.47 10.98
CA LEU A 249 3.52 5.53 11.89
C LEU A 249 3.08 6.97 12.18
N ASN A 250 4.01 7.89 12.45
CA ASN A 250 3.68 9.30 12.65
C ASN A 250 2.96 9.87 11.42
N HIS A 251 3.46 9.65 10.21
CA HIS A 251 2.79 10.09 8.99
C HIS A 251 1.38 9.49 8.86
N ILE A 252 1.24 8.18 9.10
CA ILE A 252 -0.05 7.48 9.09
C ILE A 252 -1.04 8.14 10.07
N MET A 253 -0.60 8.48 11.29
CA MET A 253 -1.48 9.07 12.30
C MET A 253 -1.91 10.51 11.98
N HIS A 254 -1.13 11.27 11.20
CA HIS A 254 -1.47 12.63 10.79
C HIS A 254 -2.37 12.71 9.55
N ASN A 255 -2.58 11.60 8.84
CA ASN A 255 -3.53 11.54 7.72
C ASN A 255 -4.78 10.74 8.12
N LYS A 256 -5.96 11.37 7.97
CA LYS A 256 -7.23 10.80 8.43
C LYS A 256 -7.56 9.44 7.80
N TYR A 257 -7.25 9.26 6.52
CA TYR A 257 -7.49 8.01 5.79
C TYR A 257 -6.51 6.91 6.23
N LEU A 258 -5.22 7.22 6.28
CA LEU A 258 -4.19 6.26 6.66
C LEU A 258 -4.37 5.79 8.11
N SER A 259 -4.65 6.72 9.02
CA SER A 259 -4.95 6.42 10.42
C SER A 259 -6.14 5.44 10.54
N PHE A 260 -7.22 5.68 9.78
CA PHE A 260 -8.35 4.75 9.73
C PHE A 260 -7.97 3.35 9.21
N CYS A 261 -7.17 3.27 8.14
CA CYS A 261 -6.70 2.01 7.59
C CYS A 261 -5.85 1.24 8.60
N TYR A 262 -4.95 1.95 9.29
CA TYR A 262 -4.12 1.38 10.34
C TYR A 262 -4.96 0.86 11.51
N GLU A 263 -5.91 1.66 12.01
CA GLU A 263 -6.83 1.23 13.05
C GLU A 263 -7.65 0.00 12.63
N ALA A 264 -8.11 -0.05 11.39
CA ALA A 264 -8.86 -1.20 10.87
C ALA A 264 -8.03 -2.48 10.91
N LEU A 265 -6.71 -2.40 10.63
CA LEU A 265 -5.78 -3.52 10.79
C LEU A 265 -5.63 -3.91 12.27
N THR A 266 -5.55 -2.94 13.19
CA THR A 266 -5.41 -3.25 14.64
C THR A 266 -6.64 -3.93 15.27
N LYS A 267 -7.77 -3.96 14.56
CA LYS A 267 -9.06 -4.44 15.05
C LYS A 267 -9.51 -5.75 14.37
N ILE A 268 -8.70 -6.33 13.49
CA ILE A 268 -9.08 -7.58 12.82
C ILE A 268 -9.06 -8.78 13.79
N GLU A 269 -9.84 -9.79 13.46
CA GLU A 269 -9.97 -11.02 14.24
C GLU A 269 -9.74 -12.22 13.32
N GLY A 270 -9.59 -13.43 13.87
CA GLY A 270 -9.40 -14.63 13.04
C GLY A 270 -7.96 -14.78 12.56
N SER A 271 -7.71 -14.78 11.24
CA SER A 271 -6.40 -15.07 10.66
C SER A 271 -6.01 -14.07 9.55
N LEU A 272 -4.75 -13.67 9.54
CA LEU A 272 -4.18 -12.76 8.53
C LEU A 272 -3.22 -13.51 7.61
N ILE A 273 -3.51 -13.52 6.32
CA ILE A 273 -2.62 -14.07 5.30
C ILE A 273 -1.83 -12.91 4.69
N THR A 274 -0.52 -13.07 4.52
CA THR A 274 0.32 -12.08 3.85
C THR A 274 0.86 -12.63 2.54
N PHE A 275 0.84 -11.80 1.50
CA PHE A 275 1.38 -12.15 0.19
C PHE A 275 2.27 -11.02 -0.33
N GLY A 276 3.53 -11.35 -0.63
CA GLY A 276 4.47 -10.36 -1.14
C GLY A 276 4.91 -9.30 -0.12
N PHE A 277 4.72 -9.57 1.18
CA PHE A 277 5.11 -8.69 2.27
C PHE A 277 6.07 -9.43 3.22
N ASN A 278 7.32 -8.95 3.31
CA ASN A 278 8.40 -9.66 4.02
C ASN A 278 8.72 -9.09 5.41
N PHE A 279 7.97 -8.09 5.89
CA PHE A 279 8.20 -7.45 7.19
C PHE A 279 9.66 -7.00 7.35
N GLY A 280 10.09 -6.05 6.52
CA GLY A 280 11.43 -5.49 6.62
C GLY A 280 11.64 -4.72 7.92
N GLU A 281 12.87 -4.29 8.17
CA GLU A 281 13.22 -3.46 9.34
C GLU A 281 12.42 -2.15 9.41
N TYR A 282 11.87 -1.69 8.27
CA TYR A 282 11.08 -0.46 8.17
C TYR A 282 9.56 -0.68 8.28
N ASP A 283 9.12 -1.91 8.55
CA ASP A 283 7.71 -2.30 8.59
C ASP A 283 7.24 -2.70 10.00
N GLU A 284 8.01 -2.34 11.04
CA GLU A 284 7.71 -2.69 12.43
C GLU A 284 6.33 -2.18 12.88
N HIS A 285 5.86 -1.05 12.37
CA HIS A 285 4.53 -0.52 12.66
C HIS A 285 3.40 -1.47 12.23
N ILE A 286 3.61 -2.29 11.19
CA ILE A 286 2.67 -3.32 10.76
C ILE A 286 2.68 -4.50 11.74
N ILE A 287 3.85 -4.91 12.23
CA ILE A 287 3.97 -5.94 13.28
C ILE A 287 3.26 -5.45 14.56
N GLU A 288 3.44 -4.18 14.94
CA GLU A 288 2.73 -3.58 16.07
C GLU A 288 1.21 -3.58 15.88
N ALA A 289 0.73 -3.28 14.67
CA ALA A 289 -0.70 -3.35 14.36
C ALA A 289 -1.26 -4.77 14.50
N ILE A 290 -0.53 -5.76 13.99
CA ILE A 290 -0.86 -7.19 14.12
C ILE A 290 -0.87 -7.60 15.60
N ASN A 291 0.09 -7.13 16.39
CA ASN A 291 0.15 -7.41 17.83
C ASN A 291 -1.02 -6.80 18.59
N LYS A 292 -1.44 -5.57 18.24
CA LYS A 292 -2.66 -4.94 18.78
C LYS A 292 -3.90 -5.76 18.43
N ALA A 293 -4.03 -6.23 17.18
CA ALA A 293 -5.11 -7.12 16.75
C ALA A 293 -5.10 -8.47 17.49
N ALA A 294 -3.91 -8.98 17.80
CA ALA A 294 -3.71 -10.17 18.63
C ALA A 294 -3.92 -9.90 20.14
N LYS A 295 -4.37 -8.70 20.53
CA LYS A 295 -4.52 -8.25 21.91
C LYS A 295 -3.26 -8.47 22.74
N ASN A 296 -2.10 -8.22 22.14
CA ASN A 296 -0.77 -8.42 22.73
C ASN A 296 -0.57 -9.83 23.33
N GLY A 297 -1.21 -10.85 22.74
CA GLY A 297 -1.10 -12.24 23.19
C GLY A 297 -2.11 -12.65 24.27
N SER A 298 -3.12 -11.82 24.56
CA SER A 298 -4.21 -12.17 25.48
C SER A 298 -4.81 -13.53 25.19
N GLN A 299 -5.03 -14.38 26.20
CA GLN A 299 -5.63 -15.71 26.03
C GLN A 299 -7.16 -15.67 25.85
N THR A 300 -7.79 -14.50 26.01
CA THR A 300 -9.25 -14.35 26.01
C THR A 300 -9.72 -13.26 25.05
N GLY A 301 -10.98 -13.43 24.60
CA GLY A 301 -11.68 -12.53 23.71
C GLY A 301 -11.40 -12.79 22.23
N ASN A 302 -12.26 -12.24 21.38
CA ASN A 302 -12.03 -12.29 19.94
C ASN A 302 -10.78 -11.47 19.60
N LYS A 303 -9.88 -12.05 18.82
CA LYS A 303 -8.58 -11.48 18.48
C LYS A 303 -8.07 -12.07 17.17
N LEU A 304 -7.02 -11.48 16.63
CA LEU A 304 -6.20 -12.14 15.63
C LEU A 304 -5.43 -13.30 16.28
N LEU A 305 -5.65 -14.50 15.76
CA LEU A 305 -5.12 -15.74 16.33
C LEU A 305 -3.82 -16.16 15.69
N SER A 306 -3.75 -16.02 14.36
CA SER A 306 -2.60 -16.44 13.59
C SER A 306 -2.35 -15.56 12.38
N THR A 307 -1.09 -15.50 11.96
CA THR A 307 -0.67 -14.91 10.70
C THR A 307 0.05 -15.96 9.85
N TYR A 308 -0.26 -15.98 8.56
CA TYR A 308 0.33 -16.87 7.56
C TYR A 308 1.14 -16.03 6.59
N ILE A 309 2.46 -16.21 6.60
CA ILE A 309 3.40 -15.38 5.85
C ILE A 309 3.92 -16.16 4.65
N GLY A 310 3.64 -15.65 3.45
CA GLY A 310 4.12 -16.23 2.20
C GLY A 310 5.57 -15.86 1.94
N VAL A 311 6.44 -16.86 1.82
CA VAL A 311 7.88 -16.69 1.51
C VAL A 311 8.22 -17.26 0.13
N TYR A 312 9.21 -16.66 -0.54
CA TYR A 312 9.60 -17.03 -1.91
C TYR A 312 10.96 -17.76 -1.96
N SER A 313 11.75 -17.68 -0.90
CA SER A 313 13.08 -18.27 -0.81
C SER A 313 13.42 -18.72 0.62
N GLU A 314 14.46 -19.55 0.76
CA GLU A 314 14.99 -19.94 2.08
C GLU A 314 15.56 -18.74 2.85
N LYS A 315 16.02 -17.68 2.15
CA LYS A 315 16.47 -16.45 2.81
C LYS A 315 15.29 -15.74 3.48
N ASP A 316 14.17 -15.62 2.78
CA ASP A 316 12.95 -14.99 3.31
C ASP A 316 12.42 -15.79 4.49
N LYS A 317 12.41 -17.13 4.38
CA LYS A 317 12.03 -18.01 5.48
C LYS A 317 12.88 -17.77 6.73
N LYS A 318 14.21 -17.79 6.61
CA LYS A 318 15.13 -17.51 7.73
C LYS A 318 14.92 -16.12 8.32
N HIS A 319 14.63 -15.13 7.49
CA HIS A 319 14.28 -13.78 7.95
C HIS A 319 13.02 -13.80 8.80
N ILE A 320 11.92 -14.40 8.31
CA ILE A 320 10.66 -14.49 9.07
C ILE A 320 10.83 -15.27 10.37
N GLU A 321 11.56 -16.40 10.36
CA GLU A 321 11.89 -17.16 11.58
C GLU A 321 12.68 -16.31 12.59
N SER A 322 13.59 -15.45 12.12
CA SER A 322 14.36 -14.56 13.01
C SER A 322 13.53 -13.49 13.70
N ILE A 323 12.42 -13.06 13.08
CA ILE A 323 11.52 -12.02 13.61
C ILE A 323 10.24 -12.59 14.22
N GLU A 324 10.05 -13.90 14.24
CA GLU A 324 8.84 -14.58 14.75
C GLU A 324 8.50 -14.13 16.18
N THR A 325 9.53 -13.97 17.03
CA THR A 325 9.37 -13.55 18.43
C THR A 325 8.81 -12.13 18.61
N LYS A 326 8.86 -11.30 17.56
CA LYS A 326 8.24 -9.96 17.55
C LYS A 326 6.72 -10.04 17.48
N PHE A 327 6.15 -11.14 16.97
CA PHE A 327 4.71 -11.34 16.87
C PHE A 327 4.11 -11.87 18.19
N LYS A 328 2.88 -11.45 18.48
CA LYS A 328 2.09 -11.87 19.67
C LYS A 328 0.91 -12.78 19.31
N CYS A 329 0.88 -13.29 18.07
CA CYS A 329 -0.01 -14.32 17.57
C CYS A 329 0.80 -15.49 16.99
N GLU A 330 0.15 -16.60 16.65
CA GLU A 330 0.83 -17.74 16.01
C GLU A 330 1.31 -17.35 14.62
N VAL A 331 2.59 -17.59 14.30
CA VAL A 331 3.15 -17.33 12.98
C VAL A 331 3.28 -18.65 12.23
N HIS A 332 2.86 -18.65 10.98
CA HIS A 332 3.01 -19.78 10.07
C HIS A 332 3.60 -19.32 8.77
N ILE A 333 4.48 -20.13 8.19
CA ILE A 333 5.13 -19.83 6.91
C ILE A 333 4.62 -20.78 5.83
N PHE A 334 4.40 -20.26 4.62
CA PHE A 334 3.99 -21.05 3.47
C PHE A 334 4.71 -20.65 2.19
N ASP A 335 4.70 -21.55 1.21
CA ASP A 335 5.31 -21.30 -0.08
C ASP A 335 4.42 -20.36 -0.92
N ALA A 336 4.83 -19.10 -1.07
CA ALA A 336 4.10 -18.11 -1.84
C ALA A 336 3.99 -18.45 -3.33
N LYS A 337 4.90 -19.28 -3.87
CA LYS A 337 4.87 -19.69 -5.29
C LYS A 337 3.68 -20.60 -5.62
N THR A 338 3.05 -21.16 -4.59
CA THR A 338 1.85 -22.01 -4.75
C THR A 338 0.58 -21.18 -4.92
N VAL A 339 0.65 -19.86 -4.76
CA VAL A 339 -0.47 -18.95 -5.02
C VAL A 339 -0.54 -18.67 -6.53
N ASN A 340 -1.59 -19.15 -7.18
CA ASN A 340 -1.84 -18.85 -8.59
C ASN A 340 -2.54 -17.50 -8.76
N ILE A 341 -1.78 -16.42 -8.58
CA ILE A 341 -2.33 -15.05 -8.53
C ILE A 341 -2.37 -14.35 -9.91
N TRP A 342 -1.46 -14.69 -10.81
CA TRP A 342 -1.35 -14.13 -12.16
C TRP A 342 -1.28 -15.25 -13.21
#